data_AF-A0A7T8JYH2-F1
#
_entry.id   AF-A0A7T8JYH2-F1
#
_cell.length_a   1.000
_cell.length_b   1.000
_cell.length_c   1.000
_cell.angle_alpha   90.00
_cell.angle_beta   90.00
_cell.angle_gamma   90.00
#
_symmetry.space_group_name_H-M   'P 1'
#
loop_
_entity.id
_entity.type
_entity.pdbx_description
1 polymer ?
#
loop_
_entity_poly.entity_id
_entity_poly.type
_entity_poly.pdbx_seq_one_letter_code
_entity_poly.pdbx_strand_id
1 'polypeptide(L)'
;MESNGHSPPWPEDVGIINMEIYFPSQYVDQSELEAFDNVSSGKYTIGLGQTRMGFCSDTEDVNSLCLTAVDKLIRKTPGVSFGGYRTS
;
A
#
# COMPACT_ATOMS: atom_id res chain seq x y z
N MET A 1 -49.51 -21.05 -6.38
CA MET A 1 -48.37 -21.34 -5.47
C MET A 1 -47.12 -21.01 -6.25
N GLU A 2 -46.67 -19.75 -6.18
CA GLU A 2 -45.40 -19.33 -6.78
C GLU A 2 -44.57 -18.66 -5.68
N SER A 3 -43.48 -19.33 -5.33
CA SER A 3 -42.44 -18.94 -4.37
C SER A 3 -41.17 -19.63 -4.90
N ASN A 4 -40.01 -19.04 -5.16
CA ASN A 4 -39.41 -17.78 -4.75
C ASN A 4 -38.31 -17.44 -5.76
N GLY A 5 -38.04 -16.15 -5.96
CA GLY A 5 -36.83 -15.68 -6.62
C GLY A 5 -35.59 -16.18 -5.86
N HIS A 6 -34.72 -16.93 -6.54
CA HIS A 6 -33.41 -17.30 -6.02
C HIS A 6 -32.46 -16.12 -6.23
N SER A 7 -32.23 -15.35 -5.18
CA SER A 7 -31.03 -14.51 -5.06
C SER A 7 -29.80 -15.42 -5.15
N PRO A 8 -28.74 -15.07 -5.90
CA PRO A 8 -27.52 -15.85 -5.88
C PRO A 8 -26.98 -15.93 -4.43
N PRO A 9 -26.48 -17.10 -3.99
CA PRO A 9 -25.89 -17.23 -2.67
C PRO A 9 -24.69 -16.28 -2.55
N TRP A 10 -24.56 -15.62 -1.40
CA TRP A 10 -23.38 -14.81 -1.11
C TRP A 10 -22.15 -15.71 -1.11
N PRO A 11 -21.03 -15.29 -1.71
CA PRO A 11 -19.81 -16.07 -1.71
C PRO A 11 -19.29 -16.29 -0.29
N GLU A 12 -18.85 -17.50 -0.01
CA GLU A 12 -18.22 -17.89 1.25
C GLU A 12 -16.72 -17.52 1.23
N ASP A 13 -16.13 -17.32 2.42
CA ASP A 13 -14.68 -17.06 2.61
C ASP A 13 -14.11 -15.80 1.93
N VAL A 14 -14.91 -14.73 1.89
CA VAL A 14 -14.45 -13.42 1.37
C VAL A 14 -13.48 -12.76 2.35
N GLY A 15 -12.27 -12.42 1.88
CA GLY A 15 -11.26 -11.71 2.66
C GLY A 15 -10.10 -11.19 1.81
N ILE A 16 -9.13 -10.56 2.47
CA ILE A 16 -7.87 -10.15 1.81
C ILE A 16 -7.02 -11.40 1.61
N ILE A 17 -6.81 -11.79 0.35
CA ILE A 17 -6.03 -12.98 -0.01
C ILE A 17 -4.54 -12.64 -0.05
N ASN A 18 -4.19 -11.54 -0.70
CA ASN A 18 -2.80 -11.06 -0.85
C ASN A 18 -2.74 -9.55 -0.61
N MET A 19 -1.63 -9.09 -0.04
CA MET A 19 -1.34 -7.68 0.18
C MET A 19 0.13 -7.39 -0.14
N GLU A 20 0.40 -6.28 -0.81
CA GLU A 20 1.73 -5.79 -1.12
C GLU A 20 1.81 -4.32 -0.75
N ILE A 21 2.93 -3.92 -0.15
CA ILE A 21 3.17 -2.55 0.26
C ILE A 21 4.44 -2.02 -0.40
N TYR A 22 4.38 -0.78 -0.86
CA TYR A 22 5.54 -0.07 -1.37
C TYR A 22 5.74 1.21 -0.57
N PHE A 23 6.96 1.39 -0.07
CA PHE A 23 7.40 2.61 0.59
C PHE A 23 8.43 3.32 -0.30
N PRO A 24 8.38 4.67 -0.41
CA PRO A 24 9.42 5.44 -1.06
C PRO A 24 10.80 5.13 -0.48
N SER A 25 11.83 5.24 -1.32
CA SER A 25 13.22 4.89 -0.94
C SER A 25 13.89 5.92 -0.03
N GLN A 26 13.35 7.13 0.03
CA GLN A 26 13.91 8.24 0.81
C GLN A 26 13.15 8.42 2.12
N TYR A 27 13.90 8.63 3.20
CA TYR A 27 13.35 8.89 4.51
C TYR A 27 14.16 9.96 5.24
N VAL A 28 13.49 10.69 6.13
CA VAL A 28 14.11 11.62 7.08
C VAL A 28 14.10 10.97 8.47
N ASP A 29 15.22 11.06 9.19
CA ASP A 29 15.26 10.66 10.60
C ASP A 29 14.56 11.72 11.45
N GLN A 30 13.65 11.28 12.32
CA GLN A 30 12.84 12.22 13.11
C GLN A 30 13.67 12.99 14.13
N SER A 31 14.83 12.45 14.56
CA SER A 31 15.76 13.15 15.45
C SER A 31 16.48 14.30 14.73
N GLU A 32 16.81 14.10 13.44
CA GLU A 32 17.39 15.15 12.61
C GLU A 32 16.36 16.24 12.29
N LEU A 33 15.09 15.86 12.08
CA LEU A 33 14.01 16.82 11.89
C LEU A 33 13.71 17.62 13.16
N GLU A 34 13.79 17.00 14.35
CA GLU A 34 13.66 17.71 15.62
C GLU A 34 14.75 18.81 15.78
N ALA A 35 15.99 18.49 15.38
CA ALA A 35 17.09 19.45 15.39
C ALA A 35 16.91 20.56 14.35
N PHE A 36 16.42 20.23 13.16
CA PHE A 36 16.15 21.19 12.08
C PHE A 36 15.02 22.17 12.45
N ASP A 37 13.91 21.67 12.99
CA ASP A 37 12.77 22.48 13.44
C ASP A 37 13.03 23.22 14.76
N ASN A 38 14.20 23.01 15.37
CA ASN A 38 14.61 23.58 16.65
C ASN A 38 13.61 23.31 17.78
N VAL A 39 13.03 22.11 17.78
CA VAL A 39 12.08 21.64 18.80
C VAL A 39 12.81 20.83 19.88
N SER A 40 12.14 20.63 21.01
CA SER A 40 12.67 19.77 22.07
C SER A 40 12.88 18.34 21.57
N SER A 41 14.03 17.76 21.92
CA SER A 41 14.29 16.33 21.71
C SER A 41 13.15 15.49 22.28
N GLY A 42 12.73 14.46 21.54
CA GLY A 42 11.65 13.59 21.96
C GLY A 42 10.26 14.01 21.46
N LYS A 43 10.09 15.20 20.88
CA LYS A 43 8.77 15.66 20.44
C LYS A 43 8.15 14.76 19.36
N TYR A 44 8.93 14.37 18.36
CA TYR A 44 8.51 13.53 17.24
C TYR A 44 8.81 12.05 17.52
N THR A 45 9.94 11.77 18.15
CA THR A 45 10.36 10.40 18.47
C THR A 45 9.58 9.77 19.63
N ILE A 46 9.36 10.50 20.73
CA ILE A 46 8.64 10.02 21.92
C ILE A 46 7.17 10.49 21.88
N GLY A 47 6.94 11.77 21.57
CA GLY A 47 5.60 12.36 21.57
C GLY A 47 4.69 11.81 20.47
N LEU A 48 5.20 11.67 19.25
CA LEU A 48 4.46 11.09 18.11
C LEU A 48 4.78 9.61 17.87
N GLY A 49 5.81 9.07 18.52
CA GLY A 49 6.24 7.68 18.32
C GLY A 49 6.82 7.40 16.93
N GLN A 50 7.28 8.42 16.21
CA GLN A 50 7.81 8.28 14.86
C GLN A 50 9.33 8.26 14.87
N THR A 51 9.92 7.21 14.33
CA THR A 51 11.39 7.12 14.21
C THR A 51 11.89 7.63 12.86
N ARG A 52 11.11 7.42 11.79
CA ARG A 52 11.45 7.80 10.41
C ARG A 52 10.21 8.22 9.65
N MET A 53 10.36 9.19 8.74
CA MET A 53 9.30 9.64 7.84
C MET A 53 9.75 9.43 6.39
N GLY A 54 9.06 8.54 5.67
CA GLY A 54 9.27 8.37 4.23
C GLY A 54 8.69 9.57 3.47
N PHE A 55 9.39 10.03 2.44
CA PHE A 55 8.90 11.08 1.56
C PHE A 55 9.16 10.72 0.10
N CYS A 56 8.28 11.19 -0.77
CA CYS A 56 8.47 11.03 -2.20
C CYS A 56 9.51 12.03 -2.70
N SER A 57 10.45 11.56 -3.50
CA SER A 57 11.28 12.45 -4.31
C SER A 57 10.47 13.04 -5.48
N ASP A 58 11.04 13.98 -6.21
CA ASP A 58 10.50 14.51 -7.47
C ASP A 58 10.21 13.44 -8.53
N THR A 59 10.81 12.26 -8.40
CA THR A 59 10.64 11.12 -9.32
C THR A 59 9.55 10.14 -8.93
N GLU A 60 8.90 10.31 -7.77
CA GLU A 60 7.84 9.43 -7.29
C GLU A 60 6.53 10.20 -7.07
N ASP A 61 5.50 9.87 -7.85
CA ASP A 61 4.12 10.34 -7.64
C ASP A 61 3.19 9.20 -7.20
N VAL A 62 1.96 9.52 -6.80
CA VAL A 62 0.97 8.51 -6.39
C VAL A 62 0.72 7.43 -7.45
N ASN A 63 0.81 7.76 -8.74
CA ASN A 63 0.57 6.79 -9.82
C ASN A 63 1.73 5.80 -9.89
N SER A 64 2.97 6.27 -9.78
CA SER A 64 4.17 5.44 -9.74
C SER A 64 4.18 4.52 -8.51
N LEU A 65 3.73 4.99 -7.35
CA LEU A 65 3.59 4.18 -6.14
C LEU A 65 2.56 3.07 -6.33
N CYS A 66 1.37 3.44 -6.81
CA CYS A 66 0.27 2.50 -7.05
C CYS A 66 0.66 1.46 -8.11
N LEU A 67 1.26 1.87 -9.22
CA LEU A 67 1.66 0.95 -10.29
C LEU A 67 2.77 0.00 -9.81
N THR A 68 3.71 0.48 -9.00
CA THR A 68 4.76 -0.36 -8.39
C THR A 68 4.16 -1.38 -7.41
N ALA A 69 3.22 -0.96 -6.56
CA ALA A 69 2.54 -1.87 -5.64
C ALA A 69 1.71 -2.93 -6.38
N VAL A 70 0.98 -2.53 -7.41
CA VAL A 70 0.14 -3.43 -8.23
C VAL A 70 1.00 -4.40 -9.05
N ASP A 71 2.07 -3.92 -9.70
CA ASP A 71 3.00 -4.78 -10.45
C ASP A 71 3.64 -5.84 -9.54
N LYS A 72 4.10 -5.44 -8.36
CA LYS A 72 4.65 -6.36 -7.36
C LYS A 72 3.60 -7.36 -6.85
N LEU A 73 2.39 -6.89 -6.54
CA LEU A 73 1.30 -7.75 -6.08
C LEU A 73 0.98 -8.83 -7.12
N ILE A 74 0.83 -8.45 -8.39
CA ILE A 74 0.46 -9.39 -9.46
C ILE A 74 1.59 -10.39 -9.71
N ARG A 75 2.84 -9.95 -9.80
CA ARG A 75 3.99 -10.86 -10.00
C ARG A 75 4.16 -11.87 -8.87
N LYS A 76 3.85 -11.48 -7.62
CA LYS A 76 3.99 -12.33 -6.44
C LYS A 76 2.76 -13.18 -6.15
N THR A 77 1.62 -12.92 -6.79
CA THR A 77 0.36 -13.64 -6.56
C THR A 77 0.18 -14.71 -7.64
N PRO A 78 0.36 -16.01 -7.33
CA PRO A 78 0.13 -17.07 -8.29
C PRO A 78 -1.31 -17.07 -8.80
N GLY A 79 -1.51 -17.24 -10.11
CA GLY A 79 -2.84 -17.32 -10.70
C GLY A 79 -3.51 -15.96 -11.00
N VAL A 80 -2.88 -14.83 -10.65
CA VAL A 80 -3.30 -13.49 -11.08
C VAL A 80 -2.38 -13.04 -12.21
N SER A 81 -2.93 -12.77 -13.39
CA SER A 81 -2.17 -12.34 -14.58
C SER A 81 -2.68 -11.02 -15.15
N PHE A 82 -1.75 -10.15 -15.59
CA PHE A 82 -2.08 -8.98 -16.41
C PHE A 82 -2.54 -9.42 -17.80
N GLY A 83 -3.82 -9.72 -17.93
CA GLY A 83 -4.52 -9.74 -19.22
C GLY A 83 -4.72 -11.10 -19.86
N GLY A 84 -5.99 -11.38 -20.18
CA GLY A 84 -6.38 -12.29 -21.26
C GLY A 84 -6.13 -11.70 -22.65
N TYR A 85 -4.92 -11.22 -22.93
CA TYR A 85 -4.47 -11.06 -24.32
C TYR A 85 -3.63 -12.27 -24.70
N ARG A 86 -4.33 -13.26 -25.24
CA ARG A 86 -3.76 -14.40 -25.93
C ARG A 86 -3.02 -13.87 -27.16
N THR A 87 -1.69 -13.78 -27.11
CA THR A 87 -0.89 -13.54 -28.32
C THR A 87 -1.08 -14.75 -29.23
N SER A 88 -1.51 -14.49 -30.47
CA SER A 88 -1.65 -15.47 -31.56
C SER A 88 -0.32 -16.09 -31.96
#